data_AF-A0A4R1S183-F1
#
_entry.id   AF-A0A4R1S183-F1
#
_cell.length_a   1.000
_cell.length_b   1.000
_cell.length_c   1.000
_cell.angle_alpha   90.00
_cell.angle_beta   90.00
_cell.angle_gamma   90.00
#
_symmetry.space_group_name_H-M   'P 1'
#
loop_
_entity.id
_entity.type
_entity.pdbx_description
1 polymer ?
#
loop_
_entity_poly.entity_id
_entity_poly.type
_entity_poly.pdbx_seq_one_letter_code
_entity_poly.pdbx_strand_id
1 'polypeptide(L)' 'MTNDNMPSYALTFDDAVQIWLRHGNGEFQNRIAASFDVNPGRVNEILKERKFVGSREAALKLRAA' A
#
# COMPACT_ATOMS: atom_id res chain seq x y z
N MET A 1 -11.15 -12.23 26.62
CA MET A 1 -10.32 -11.02 26.48
C MET A 1 -9.47 -11.23 25.25
N THR A 2 -9.84 -10.62 24.12
CA THR A 2 -9.05 -10.74 22.89
C THR A 2 -7.81 -9.86 23.09
N ASN A 3 -6.63 -10.38 22.79
CA ASN A 3 -5.40 -9.63 22.95
C ASN A 3 -5.33 -8.54 21.86
N ASP A 4 -5.74 -7.30 22.17
CA ASP A 4 -5.65 -6.10 21.33
C ASP A 4 -4.22 -5.68 20.91
N ASN A 5 -3.23 -6.55 21.14
CA ASN A 5 -1.81 -6.28 20.91
C ASN A 5 -1.24 -7.04 19.69
N MET A 6 -2.11 -7.53 18.80
CA MET A 6 -1.68 -8.16 17.56
C MET A 6 -1.15 -7.06 16.61
N PRO A 7 0.08 -7.17 16.09
CA PRO A 7 0.60 -6.17 15.17
C PRO A 7 -0.31 -6.10 13.94
N SER A 8 -0.80 -4.90 13.63
CA SER A 8 -1.58 -4.66 12.41
C SER A 8 -0.77 -5.13 11.21
N TYR A 9 -1.44 -5.73 10.22
CA TYR A 9 -0.83 -6.29 9.02
C TYR A 9 0.36 -5.45 8.51
N ALA A 10 1.52 -6.11 8.39
CA ALA A 10 2.74 -5.46 7.95
C ALA A 10 2.82 -5.50 6.43
N LEU A 11 2.66 -4.34 5.80
CA LEU A 11 2.76 -4.20 4.35
C LEU A 11 4.12 -4.71 3.85
N THR A 12 4.09 -5.38 2.71
CA THR A 12 5.26 -5.89 2.00
C THR A 12 5.61 -4.99 0.81
N PHE A 13 6.72 -5.29 0.13
CA PHE A 13 7.06 -4.61 -1.12
C PHE A 13 6.01 -4.88 -2.21
N ASP A 14 5.48 -6.10 -2.30
CA ASP A 14 4.44 -6.44 -3.28
C ASP A 14 3.13 -5.69 -2.99
N ASP A 15 2.73 -5.60 -1.72
CA ASP A 15 1.59 -4.77 -1.33
C ASP A 15 1.78 -3.32 -1.77
N ALA A 16 3.00 -2.78 -1.64
CA ALA A 16 3.31 -1.42 -2.09
C ALA A 16 3.16 -1.26 -3.61
N VAL A 17 3.56 -2.26 -4.40
CA VAL A 17 3.32 -2.29 -5.85
C VAL A 17 1.82 -2.28 -6.14
N GLN A 18 1.02 -3.12 -5.45
CA GLN A 18 -0.44 -3.15 -5.61
C GLN A 18 -1.10 -1.83 -5.22
N ILE A 19 -0.62 -1.16 -4.17
CA ILE A 19 -1.08 0.17 -3.74
C ILE A 19 -0.86 1.20 -4.86
N TRP A 20 0.31 1.21 -5.51
CA TRP A 20 0.58 2.09 -6.64
C TRP A 20 -0.34 1.82 -7.84
N LEU A 21 -0.59 0.54 -8.16
CA LEU A 21 -1.49 0.15 -9.24
C LEU A 21 -2.92 0.63 -8.99
N ARG A 22 -3.45 0.40 -7.80
CA ARG A 22 -4.81 0.80 -7.40
C ARG A 22 -4.97 2.32 -7.36
N HIS A 23 -4.03 3.02 -6.75
CA HIS A 23 -4.04 4.49 -6.71
C HIS A 23 -3.94 5.08 -8.13
N GLY A 24 -3.09 4.49 -8.98
CA GLY A 24 -2.97 4.86 -10.39
C GLY A 24 -4.21 4.56 -11.25
N ASN A 25 -5.14 3.74 -10.76
CA ASN A 25 -6.46 3.49 -11.35
C ASN A 25 -7.55 4.40 -10.77
N GLY A 26 -7.20 5.36 -9.92
CA GLY A 26 -8.13 6.34 -9.35
C GLY A 26 -8.77 5.90 -8.02
N GLU A 27 -8.29 4.82 -7.41
CA GLU A 27 -8.81 4.36 -6.12
C GLU A 27 -8.29 5.23 -4.97
N PHE A 28 -9.17 5.68 -4.08
CA PHE A 28 -8.80 6.55 -2.97
C PHE A 28 -8.00 5.82 -1.88
N GLN A 29 -7.05 6.51 -1.25
CA GLN A 29 -6.16 5.94 -0.22
C GLN A 29 -6.91 5.26 0.94
N ASN A 30 -8.07 5.79 1.34
CA ASN A 30 -8.88 5.18 2.41
C ASN A 30 -9.47 3.82 2.02
N ARG A 31 -9.90 3.65 0.76
CA ARG A 31 -10.40 2.37 0.24
C ARG A 31 -9.28 1.35 0.07
N ILE A 32 -8.13 1.81 -0.42
CA ILE A 32 -6.91 0.99 -0.51
C ILE A 32 -6.52 0.53 0.90
N ALA A 33 -6.43 1.44 1.87
CA ALA A 33 -6.03 1.14 3.24
C ALA A 33 -6.95 0.11 3.91
N ALA A 34 -8.27 0.24 3.72
CA ALA A 34 -9.25 -0.73 4.21
C ALA A 34 -9.05 -2.12 3.60
N SER A 35 -8.62 -2.21 2.34
CA SER A 35 -8.36 -3.52 1.68
C SER A 35 -7.15 -4.27 2.24
N PHE A 36 -6.21 -3.55 2.86
CA PHE A 36 -4.99 -4.11 3.45
C PHE A 36 -5.05 -4.16 4.99
N ASP A 37 -6.19 -3.80 5.60
CA ASP A 37 -6.34 -3.68 7.06
C ASP A 37 -5.27 -2.76 7.70
N VAL A 38 -5.00 -1.62 7.05
CA VAL A 38 -4.02 -0.63 7.52
C VAL A 38 -4.62 0.77 7.63
N ASN A 39 -3.92 1.64 8.35
CA ASN A 39 -4.26 3.05 8.40
C ASN A 39 -3.91 3.75 7.07
N PRO A 40 -4.71 4.73 6.59
CA PRO A 40 -4.41 5.52 5.39
C PRO A 40 -3.04 6.18 5.41
N GLY A 41 -2.53 6.53 6.60
CA GLY A 41 -1.17 7.02 6.78
C GLY A 41 -0.09 6.06 6.25
N ARG A 42 -0.25 4.74 6.42
CA ARG A 42 0.70 3.75 5.88
C ARG A 42 0.69 3.73 4.35
N VAL A 43 -0.49 3.84 3.74
CA VAL A 43 -0.64 3.99 2.29
C VAL A 43 0.03 5.28 1.80
N ASN A 44 -0.18 6.39 2.52
CA ASN A 44 0.45 7.66 2.19
C ASN A 44 2.00 7.60 2.25
N GLU A 45 2.58 6.89 3.22
CA GLU A 45 4.05 6.73 3.27
C GLU A 45 4.61 5.98 2.05
N ILE A 46 3.84 5.05 1.48
CA ILE A 46 4.19 4.35 0.23
C ILE A 46 4.06 5.29 -0.96
N LEU A 47 2.94 6.01 -1.06
CA LEU A 47 2.68 6.95 -2.16
C LEU A 47 3.60 8.19 -2.14
N LYS A 48 4.25 8.47 -1.01
CA LYS A 48 5.33 9.47 -0.89
C LYS A 48 6.73 8.88 -1.06
N GLU A 49 6.82 7.60 -1.42
CA GLU A 49 8.08 6.86 -1.59
C GLU A 49 8.99 6.91 -0.34
N ARG A 50 8.40 7.02 0.86
CA ARG A 50 9.15 6.99 2.13
C ARG A 50 9.39 5.56 2.63
N LYS A 51 8.54 4.62 2.19
CA LYS A 51 8.69 3.18 2.41
C LYS A 51 8.56 2.42 1.09
N PHE A 52 9.24 1.28 1.03
CA PHE A 52 9.28 0.41 -0.15
C PHE A 52 9.69 1.18 -1.42
N VAL A 53 10.81 1.91 -1.32
CA VAL A 53 11.40 2.67 -2.44
C VAL A 53 11.58 1.75 -3.65
N GLY A 54 11.22 2.22 -4.84
CA GLY A 54 11.24 1.45 -6.08
C GLY A 54 9.94 0.67 -6.38
N SER A 55 9.02 0.56 -5.42
CA SER A 55 7.71 -0.09 -5.66
C SER A 55 6.86 0.66 -6.70
N ARG A 56 7.03 1.99 -6.80
CA ARG A 56 6.41 2.81 -7.85
C ARG A 56 6.90 2.42 -9.24
N GLU A 57 8.20 2.29 -9.42
CA GLU A 57 8.80 1.91 -10.70
C GLU A 57 8.40 0.49 -11.10
N ALA A 58 8.36 -0.44 -10.15
CA ALA A 58 7.86 -1.79 -10.38
C ALA A 58 6.39 -1.78 -10.84
N ALA A 59 5.53 -0.99 -10.18
CA ALA A 59 4.13 -0.82 -10.59
C ALA A 59 4.00 -0.20 -12.00
N LEU A 60 4.83 0.78 -12.34
CA LEU A 60 4.85 1.38 -13.68
C LEU A 60 5.27 0.36 -14.75
N LYS A 61 6.27 -0.47 -14.47
CA LYS A 61 6.69 -1.55 -15.39
C LYS A 61 5.56 -2.56 -15.62
N LEU A 62 4.80 -2.91 -14.58
CA LEU A 62 3.66 -3.82 -14.70
C LEU A 62 2.50 -3.22 -15.50
N ARG A 63 2.25 -1.90 -15.44
CA ARG A 63 1.21 -1.26 -16.27
C ARG A 63 1.60 -1.13 -17.74
N ALA A 64 2.90 -1.16 -18.05
CA ALA A 64 3.42 -1.00 -19.40
C ALA A 64 3.63 -2.33 -20.14
N ALA A 65 3.49 -3.46 -19.43
CA ALA A 65 3.51 -4.81 -19.98
C ALA A 65 2.11 -5.24 -20.42
#